data_AF-A0A7C7HMT5-F1
#
_entry.id   AF-A0A7C7HMT5-F1
#
_cell.length_a   1.000
_cell.length_b   1.000
_cell.length_c   1.000
_cell.angle_alpha   90.00
_cell.angle_beta   90.00
_cell.angle_gamma   90.00
#
_symmetry.space_group_name_H-M   'P 1'
#
loop_
_entity.id
_entity.type
_entity.pdbx_description
1 polymer ?
#
loop_
_entity_poly.entity_id
_entity_poly.type
_entity_poly.pdbx_seq_one_letter_code
_entity_poly.pdbx_strand_id
1 'polypeptide(L)'
;AAGDKVYMGGETDAESNFIAPTVLTDVTAESPVMSEEIFGPILPVISFNKITEAADFINDHPKPLGLYIFSKKRKNIDYILNNTSAGGTSINDTILHYMQLNLPFGGINNSGFGRTHGEAGFKAFSNQRSVLKQSRLSPMKLLYPPYTGRVKRLIRLLLKYI
;
A
#
# COMPACT_ATOMS: atom_id res chain seq x y z
N ALA A 1 -32.92 -6.11 0.32
CA ALA A 1 -32.76 -6.94 -0.91
C ALA A 1 -32.34 -8.34 -0.47
N ALA A 2 -32.60 -9.38 -1.25
CA ALA A 2 -32.19 -10.74 -0.89
C ALA A 2 -30.65 -10.81 -0.82
N GLY A 3 -30.07 -10.91 0.37
CA GLY A 3 -28.63 -10.97 0.58
C GLY A 3 -28.22 -10.48 1.98
N ASP A 4 -28.48 -9.22 2.29
CA ASP A 4 -27.91 -8.62 3.51
C ASP A 4 -28.85 -8.74 4.70
N LYS A 5 -28.39 -9.40 5.77
CA LYS A 5 -29.13 -9.52 7.03
C LYS A 5 -28.50 -8.61 8.09
N VAL A 6 -29.32 -7.76 8.70
CA VAL A 6 -28.91 -7.02 9.90
C VAL A 6 -28.76 -8.01 11.06
N TYR A 7 -27.52 -8.20 11.52
CA TYR A 7 -27.21 -9.03 12.67
C TYR A 7 -27.32 -8.22 13.97
N MET A 8 -26.87 -6.97 13.96
CA MET A 8 -26.87 -6.04 15.09
C MET A 8 -27.00 -4.60 14.58
N GLY A 9 -27.67 -3.73 15.34
CA GLY A 9 -27.86 -2.32 15.01
C GLY A 9 -29.01 -2.10 14.02
N GLY A 10 -28.83 -1.14 13.11
CA GLY A 10 -29.81 -0.78 12.08
C GLY A 10 -30.76 0.36 12.48
N GLU A 11 -30.67 0.88 13.70
CA GLU A 11 -31.41 2.06 14.12
C GLU A 11 -30.91 3.30 13.35
N THR A 12 -31.86 4.10 12.89
CA THR A 12 -31.57 5.34 12.18
C THR A 12 -32.49 6.45 12.67
N ASP A 13 -31.98 7.68 12.67
CA ASP A 13 -32.77 8.88 12.87
C ASP A 13 -32.33 9.94 11.86
N ALA A 14 -33.22 10.22 10.90
CA ALA A 14 -32.94 11.15 9.82
C ALA A 14 -32.86 12.61 10.32
N GLU A 15 -33.52 12.95 11.42
CA GLU A 15 -33.49 14.34 11.94
C GLU A 15 -32.11 14.69 12.52
N SER A 16 -31.44 13.73 13.17
CA SER A 16 -30.10 13.91 13.74
C SER A 16 -28.96 13.39 12.84
N ASN A 17 -29.25 12.87 11.65
CA ASN A 17 -28.31 12.14 10.78
C ASN A 17 -27.62 10.97 11.52
N PHE A 18 -28.37 10.31 12.40
CA PHE A 18 -27.86 9.20 13.19
C PHE A 18 -28.08 7.87 12.46
N ILE A 19 -27.03 7.06 12.43
CA ILE A 19 -27.05 5.66 12.02
C ILE A 19 -26.27 4.89 13.09
N ALA A 20 -26.91 3.91 13.72
CA ALA A 20 -26.28 3.10 14.74
C ALA A 20 -25.18 2.19 14.12
N PRO A 21 -24.13 1.82 14.90
CA PRO A 21 -23.18 0.79 14.49
C PRO A 21 -23.91 -0.49 14.07
N THR A 22 -23.80 -0.85 12.81
CA THR A 22 -24.60 -1.90 12.19
C THR A 22 -23.70 -3.00 11.64
N VAL A 23 -23.95 -4.24 12.03
CA VAL A 23 -23.25 -5.41 11.49
C VAL A 23 -24.17 -6.14 10.52
N LEU A 24 -23.69 -6.38 9.30
CA LEU A 24 -24.39 -7.16 8.30
C LEU A 24 -23.76 -8.55 8.16
N THR A 25 -24.59 -9.59 8.13
CA THR A 25 -24.20 -10.96 7.82
C THR A 25 -24.89 -11.42 6.54
N ASP A 26 -24.51 -12.60 6.04
CA ASP A 26 -25.02 -13.18 4.79
C ASP A 26 -24.73 -12.33 3.54
N VAL A 27 -23.78 -11.39 3.65
CA VAL A 27 -23.34 -10.49 2.59
C VAL A 27 -22.58 -11.27 1.53
N THR A 28 -22.91 -11.05 0.25
CA THR A 28 -22.17 -11.60 -0.90
C THR A 28 -21.35 -10.52 -1.60
N ALA A 29 -20.47 -10.92 -2.51
CA ALA A 29 -19.66 -9.96 -3.27
C ALA A 29 -20.51 -9.01 -4.13
N GLU A 30 -21.71 -9.46 -4.53
CA GLU A 30 -22.67 -8.74 -5.36
C GLU A 30 -23.64 -7.89 -4.54
N SER A 31 -23.58 -7.95 -3.20
CA SER A 31 -24.43 -7.13 -2.33
C SER A 31 -24.16 -5.64 -2.58
N PRO A 32 -25.20 -4.78 -2.63
CA PRO A 32 -25.01 -3.34 -2.89
C PRO A 32 -24.01 -2.65 -1.95
N VAL A 33 -23.98 -3.06 -0.67
CA VAL A 33 -23.05 -2.53 0.34
C VAL A 33 -21.56 -2.78 0.00
N MET A 34 -21.28 -3.73 -0.90
CA MET A 34 -19.92 -4.06 -1.33
C MET A 34 -19.50 -3.34 -2.62
N SER A 35 -20.42 -2.60 -3.27
CA SER A 35 -20.15 -1.96 -4.56
C SER A 35 -19.35 -0.65 -4.47
N GLU A 36 -19.35 -0.02 -3.30
CA GLU A 36 -18.68 1.26 -3.04
C GLU A 36 -18.06 1.31 -1.64
N GLU A 37 -17.22 2.31 -1.39
CA GLU A 37 -16.66 2.54 -0.07
C GLU A 37 -17.75 3.06 0.88
N ILE A 38 -18.02 2.27 1.94
CA ILE A 38 -19.14 2.52 2.87
C ILE A 38 -19.05 3.90 3.55
N PHE A 39 -17.85 4.26 4.04
CA PHE A 39 -17.57 5.52 4.72
C PHE A 39 -18.55 5.90 5.87
N GLY A 40 -19.13 4.89 6.51
CA GLY A 40 -20.19 5.01 7.51
C GLY A 40 -20.20 3.83 8.48
N PRO A 41 -21.13 3.80 9.45
CA PRO A 41 -21.10 2.86 10.58
C PRO A 41 -21.69 1.48 10.23
N ILE A 42 -21.47 0.99 9.01
CA ILE A 42 -21.94 -0.32 8.54
C ILE A 42 -20.74 -1.24 8.33
N LEU A 43 -20.78 -2.42 8.94
CA LEU A 43 -19.72 -3.43 8.88
C LEU A 43 -20.26 -4.74 8.27
N PRO A 44 -20.08 -4.97 6.96
CA PRO A 44 -20.38 -6.25 6.34
C PRO A 44 -19.37 -7.32 6.74
N VAL A 45 -19.88 -8.51 7.06
CA VAL A 45 -19.07 -9.68 7.42
C VAL A 45 -19.25 -10.77 6.37
N ILE A 46 -18.16 -11.07 5.67
CA ILE A 46 -18.08 -12.14 4.68
C ILE A 46 -17.24 -13.28 5.27
N SER A 47 -17.82 -14.48 5.36
CA SER A 47 -17.11 -15.67 5.83
C SER A 47 -16.32 -16.33 4.70
N PHE A 48 -15.17 -16.92 5.02
CA PHE A 48 -14.39 -17.75 4.11
C PHE A 48 -13.97 -19.05 4.81
N ASN A 49 -13.68 -20.09 4.04
CA ASN A 49 -13.24 -21.39 4.56
C ASN A 49 -11.73 -21.55 4.48
N LYS A 50 -11.11 -20.98 3.44
CA LYS A 50 -9.66 -21.05 3.20
C LYS A 50 -9.08 -19.64 3.13
N ILE A 51 -7.87 -19.48 3.67
CA ILE A 51 -7.18 -18.19 3.63
C ILE A 51 -6.86 -17.71 2.21
N THR A 52 -6.76 -18.65 1.25
CA THR A 52 -6.62 -18.35 -0.18
C THR A 52 -7.83 -17.58 -0.70
N GLU A 53 -9.04 -17.98 -0.30
CA GLU A 53 -10.29 -17.32 -0.71
C GLU A 53 -10.32 -15.86 -0.24
N ALA A 54 -9.83 -15.58 0.98
CA ALA A 54 -9.72 -14.21 1.49
C ALA A 54 -8.71 -13.37 0.69
N ALA A 55 -7.56 -13.95 0.31
CA ALA A 55 -6.56 -13.25 -0.49
C ALA A 55 -7.06 -12.99 -1.92
N ASP A 56 -7.68 -13.99 -2.55
CA ASP A 56 -8.28 -13.87 -3.88
C ASP A 56 -9.38 -12.80 -3.89
N PHE A 57 -10.26 -12.83 -2.87
CA PHE A 57 -11.28 -11.80 -2.69
C PHE A 57 -10.69 -10.39 -2.60
N ILE A 58 -9.64 -10.18 -1.80
CA ILE A 58 -8.97 -8.87 -1.69
C ILE A 58 -8.38 -8.45 -3.04
N ASN A 59 -7.76 -9.37 -3.78
CA ASN A 59 -7.07 -9.09 -5.03
C ASN A 59 -8.02 -8.81 -6.20
N ASP A 60 -9.25 -9.33 -6.16
CA ASP A 60 -10.29 -9.03 -7.14
C ASP A 60 -10.89 -7.61 -7.00
N HIS A 61 -10.45 -6.86 -5.97
CA HIS A 61 -10.89 -5.49 -5.71
C HIS A 61 -9.75 -4.47 -5.86
N PRO A 62 -10.08 -3.17 -6.00
CA PRO A 62 -9.10 -2.10 -5.93
C PRO A 62 -8.20 -2.18 -4.68
N LYS A 63 -6.89 -1.95 -4.87
CA LYS A 63 -5.93 -2.02 -3.76
C LYS A 63 -6.28 -1.03 -2.64
N PRO A 64 -6.54 -1.51 -1.40
CA PRO A 64 -7.02 -0.66 -0.32
C PRO A 64 -5.92 0.22 0.28
N LEU A 65 -6.32 1.30 0.96
CA LEU A 65 -5.40 2.14 1.71
C LEU A 65 -4.87 1.41 2.97
N GLY A 66 -5.75 0.72 3.69
CA GLY A 66 -5.41 -0.03 4.89
C GLY A 66 -5.86 -1.49 4.78
N LEU A 67 -5.00 -2.43 5.19
CA LEU A 67 -5.33 -3.84 5.35
C LEU A 67 -5.12 -4.26 6.80
N TYR A 68 -6.06 -5.01 7.38
CA TYR A 68 -6.01 -5.42 8.77
C TYR A 68 -6.07 -6.94 8.90
N ILE A 69 -5.11 -7.52 9.61
CA ILE A 69 -4.98 -8.98 9.76
C ILE A 69 -5.06 -9.33 11.24
N PHE A 70 -6.10 -10.05 11.66
CA PHE A 70 -6.21 -10.59 13.01
C PHE A 70 -5.89 -12.09 12.99
N SER A 71 -4.74 -12.48 13.53
CA SER A 71 -4.29 -13.87 13.59
C SER A 71 -3.19 -14.07 14.62
N LYS A 72 -3.20 -15.23 15.30
CA LYS A 72 -2.09 -15.70 16.15
C LYS A 72 -1.09 -16.58 15.37
N LYS A 73 -1.46 -17.04 14.17
CA LYS A 73 -0.63 -17.94 13.36
C LYS A 73 0.21 -17.14 12.38
N ARG A 74 1.53 -17.20 12.54
CA ARG A 74 2.49 -16.49 11.67
C ARG A 74 2.35 -16.88 10.19
N LYS A 75 2.14 -18.16 9.90
CA LYS A 75 1.89 -18.66 8.53
C LYS A 75 0.71 -17.94 7.85
N ASN A 76 -0.35 -17.65 8.58
CA ASN A 76 -1.52 -16.96 8.02
C ASN A 76 -1.22 -15.49 7.74
N ILE A 77 -0.51 -14.84 8.67
CA ILE A 77 -0.09 -13.43 8.52
C ILE A 77 0.82 -13.28 7.30
N ASP A 78 1.89 -14.08 7.23
CA ASP A 78 2.85 -14.01 6.13
C ASP A 78 2.20 -14.37 4.79
N TYR A 79 1.24 -15.29 4.77
CA TYR A 79 0.50 -15.62 3.55
C TYR A 79 -0.26 -14.40 3.02
N ILE A 80 -1.06 -13.71 3.85
CA ILE A 80 -1.81 -12.53 3.39
C ILE A 80 -0.84 -11.42 2.97
N LEU A 81 0.21 -11.14 3.75
CA LEU A 81 1.20 -10.11 3.41
C LEU A 81 1.90 -10.35 2.08
N ASN A 82 2.23 -11.61 1.76
CA ASN A 82 2.95 -11.96 0.53
C ASN A 82 2.05 -12.09 -0.70
N ASN A 83 0.73 -12.22 -0.51
CA ASN A 83 -0.22 -12.48 -1.59
C ASN A 83 -1.26 -11.36 -1.76
N THR A 84 -1.11 -10.21 -1.08
CA THR A 84 -1.98 -9.04 -1.25
C THR A 84 -1.16 -7.75 -1.31
N SER A 85 -1.77 -6.65 -1.72
CA SER A 85 -1.13 -5.34 -1.83
C SER A 85 -2.04 -4.25 -1.29
N ALA A 86 -1.53 -3.42 -0.39
CA ALA A 86 -2.26 -2.33 0.25
C ALA A 86 -1.34 -1.12 0.50
N GLY A 87 -1.94 0.02 0.84
CA GLY A 87 -1.22 1.21 1.30
C GLY A 87 -0.39 0.91 2.54
N GLY A 88 -1.04 0.55 3.64
CA GLY A 88 -0.44 0.08 4.88
C GLY A 88 -1.17 -1.13 5.46
N THR A 89 -0.49 -1.88 6.33
CA THR A 89 -1.06 -3.07 6.98
C THR A 89 -0.83 -3.02 8.48
N SER A 90 -1.84 -3.37 9.28
CA SER A 90 -1.68 -3.65 10.72
C SER A 90 -2.02 -5.10 11.02
N ILE A 91 -1.27 -5.70 11.94
CA ILE A 91 -1.48 -7.07 12.41
C ILE A 91 -1.97 -6.98 13.85
N ASN A 92 -3.11 -7.61 14.13
CA ASN A 92 -3.80 -7.63 15.42
C ASN A 92 -4.17 -6.25 15.96
N ASP A 93 -4.32 -5.27 15.07
CA ASP A 93 -4.79 -3.93 15.39
C ASP A 93 -5.36 -3.25 14.14
N THR A 94 -6.00 -2.11 14.31
CA THR A 94 -6.48 -1.23 13.23
C THR A 94 -5.96 0.18 13.44
N ILE A 95 -5.83 0.97 12.38
CA ILE A 95 -5.48 2.41 12.42
C ILE A 95 -4.07 2.73 12.96
N LEU A 96 -3.51 2.01 13.94
CA LEU A 96 -2.29 2.40 14.64
C LEU A 96 -1.05 2.56 13.75
N HIS A 97 -0.97 1.85 12.61
CA HIS A 97 0.13 2.07 11.65
C HIS A 97 0.17 3.51 11.11
N TYR A 98 -0.96 4.21 11.05
CA TYR A 98 -1.02 5.64 10.71
C TYR A 98 -0.38 6.50 11.80
N MET A 99 -0.58 6.17 13.08
CA MET A 99 -0.06 6.96 14.21
C MET A 99 1.46 6.85 14.37
N GLN A 100 2.10 5.84 13.76
CA GLN A 100 3.55 5.70 13.76
C GLN A 100 4.18 6.61 12.69
N LEU A 101 4.66 7.78 13.11
CA LEU A 101 5.23 8.80 12.22
C LEU A 101 6.49 8.35 11.47
N ASN A 102 7.16 7.29 11.92
CA ASN A 102 8.31 6.71 11.22
C ASN A 102 7.91 5.75 10.09
N LEU A 103 6.63 5.38 9.97
CA LEU A 103 6.13 4.59 8.85
C LEU A 103 5.63 5.52 7.74
N PRO A 104 6.01 5.27 6.47
CA PRO A 104 5.50 6.04 5.34
C PRO A 104 4.01 5.76 5.14
N PHE A 105 3.17 6.79 5.26
CA PHE A 105 1.73 6.67 5.08
C PHE A 105 1.30 7.13 3.68
N GLY A 106 0.44 6.35 3.03
CA GLY A 106 -0.16 6.67 1.74
C GLY A 106 -0.63 5.42 1.00
N GLY A 107 -1.25 5.63 -0.17
CA GLY A 107 -1.88 4.58 -0.94
C GLY A 107 -0.95 3.85 -1.93
N ILE A 108 -1.59 3.00 -2.73
CA ILE A 108 -1.04 2.42 -3.95
C ILE A 108 -2.17 2.26 -4.97
N ASN A 109 -1.91 2.65 -6.22
CA ASN A 109 -2.90 2.62 -7.31
C ASN A 109 -4.16 3.42 -6.92
N ASN A 110 -5.32 2.74 -6.83
CA ASN A 110 -6.62 3.37 -6.63
C ASN A 110 -6.75 4.02 -5.24
N SER A 111 -5.98 3.58 -4.24
CA SER A 111 -5.94 4.21 -2.92
C SER A 111 -5.01 5.43 -2.83
N GLY A 112 -4.31 5.76 -3.92
CA GLY A 112 -3.47 6.95 -4.04
C GLY A 112 -2.00 6.67 -4.40
N PHE A 113 -1.25 7.75 -4.60
CA PHE A 113 0.18 7.72 -4.97
C PHE A 113 1.01 8.57 -4.02
N GLY A 114 2.29 8.21 -3.89
CA GLY A 114 3.21 8.90 -2.98
C GLY A 114 3.01 8.51 -1.53
N ARG A 115 3.91 8.99 -0.67
CA ARG A 115 3.92 8.71 0.77
C ARG A 115 4.32 9.95 1.55
N THR A 116 3.74 10.10 2.73
CA THR A 116 4.05 11.16 3.69
C THR A 116 4.43 10.54 5.05
N HIS A 117 4.42 11.36 6.10
CA HIS A 117 4.90 11.13 7.47
C HIS A 117 6.42 11.16 7.62
N GLY A 118 6.87 11.74 8.74
CA GLY A 118 8.26 11.78 9.14
C GLY A 118 9.22 12.12 8.01
N GLU A 119 10.25 11.29 7.86
CA GLU A 119 11.26 11.43 6.80
C GLU A 119 10.68 11.26 5.39
N ALA A 120 9.69 10.38 5.21
CA ALA A 120 9.05 10.18 3.91
C ALA A 120 8.32 11.45 3.45
N GLY A 121 7.62 12.14 4.36
CA GLY A 121 7.01 13.44 4.11
C GLY A 121 8.04 14.51 3.76
N PHE A 122 9.14 14.61 4.51
CA PHE A 122 10.23 15.53 4.17
C PHE A 122 10.76 15.26 2.74
N LYS A 123 11.00 14.00 2.38
CA LYS A 123 11.44 13.62 1.03
C LYS A 123 10.40 13.95 -0.04
N ALA A 124 9.12 13.74 0.24
CA ALA A 124 8.02 14.00 -0.72
C ALA A 124 7.90 15.49 -1.08
N PHE A 125 8.23 16.39 -0.16
CA PHE A 125 8.22 17.85 -0.39
C PHE A 125 9.61 18.44 -0.65
N SER A 126 10.62 17.61 -0.90
CA SER A 126 11.99 18.03 -1.17
C SER A 126 12.47 17.61 -2.54
N ASN A 127 13.29 18.44 -3.18
CA ASN A 127 14.04 18.04 -4.37
C ASN A 127 15.40 17.45 -3.96
N GLN A 128 15.60 16.15 -4.16
CA GLN A 128 16.88 15.48 -3.90
C GLN A 128 17.92 15.83 -4.97
N ARG A 129 18.53 17.02 -4.84
CA ARG A 129 19.50 17.53 -5.82
C ARG A 129 20.82 16.78 -5.75
N SER A 130 21.13 16.04 -6.81
CA SER A 130 22.46 15.43 -7.03
C SER A 130 23.52 16.50 -7.31
N VAL A 131 24.67 16.41 -6.63
CA VAL A 131 25.84 17.29 -6.84
C VAL A 131 27.09 16.44 -7.01
N LEU A 132 27.74 16.56 -8.17
CA LEU A 132 29.04 15.93 -8.46
C LEU A 132 30.12 17.01 -8.51
N LYS A 133 31.19 16.83 -7.73
CA LYS A 133 32.40 17.64 -7.81
C LYS A 133 33.54 16.83 -8.42
N GLN A 134 33.88 17.12 -9.68
CA GLN A 134 35.02 16.48 -10.32
C GLN A 134 36.34 17.02 -9.75
N SER A 135 37.18 16.13 -9.20
CA SER A 135 38.52 16.51 -8.77
C SER A 135 39.38 16.99 -9.95
N ARG A 136 40.22 18.00 -9.73
CA ARG A 136 41.20 18.47 -10.73
C ARG A 136 42.16 17.35 -11.17
N LEU A 137 42.43 16.41 -10.28
CA LEU A 137 43.31 15.25 -10.47
C LEU A 137 42.55 13.99 -10.93
N SER A 138 41.33 14.14 -11.44
CA SER A 138 40.54 12.98 -11.81
C SER A 138 41.13 12.20 -13.00
N PRO A 139 41.22 10.86 -12.90
CA PRO A 139 41.62 10.00 -14.02
C PRO A 139 40.57 9.97 -15.14
N MET A 140 39.37 10.52 -14.94
CA MET A 140 38.35 10.62 -16.00
C MET A 140 38.83 11.40 -17.23
N LYS A 141 39.82 12.30 -17.06
CA LYS A 141 40.45 13.00 -18.18
C LYS A 141 41.14 12.05 -19.17
N LEU A 142 41.57 10.86 -18.73
CA LEU A 142 42.17 9.84 -19.60
C LEU A 142 41.16 9.23 -20.58
N LEU A 143 39.85 9.44 -20.35
CA LEU A 143 38.77 8.99 -21.21
C LEU A 143 38.34 10.07 -22.22
N TYR A 144 38.88 11.29 -22.12
CA TYR A 144 38.52 12.41 -22.99
C TYR A 144 39.24 12.34 -24.36
N PRO A 145 38.74 13.06 -25.37
CA PRO A 145 39.40 13.14 -26.67
C PRO A 145 40.87 13.57 -26.60
N PRO A 146 41.72 13.11 -27.54
CA PRO A 146 41.37 12.32 -28.73
C PRO A 146 41.21 10.81 -28.46
N TYR A 147 40.20 10.18 -29.08
CA TYR A 147 39.86 8.77 -28.89
C TYR A 147 40.80 7.79 -29.61
N THR A 148 42.05 7.72 -29.13
CA THR A 148 43.04 6.75 -29.62
C THR A 148 42.65 5.30 -29.29
N GLY A 149 43.30 4.32 -29.93
CA GLY A 149 43.04 2.90 -29.67
C GLY A 149 43.21 2.50 -28.19
N ARG A 150 44.10 3.18 -27.45
CA ARG A 150 44.30 3.00 -26.00
C ARG A 150 43.12 3.54 -25.19
N VAL A 151 42.66 4.76 -25.50
CA VAL A 151 41.49 5.38 -24.85
C VAL A 151 40.23 4.55 -25.11
N LYS A 152 40.00 4.10 -26.36
CA LYS A 152 38.88 3.21 -26.71
C LYS A 152 38.94 1.85 -26.02
N ARG A 153 40.14 1.33 -25.70
CA ARG A 153 40.31 0.10 -24.92
C ARG A 153 39.97 0.34 -23.45
N LEU A 154 40.42 1.47 -22.90
CA LEU A 154 40.13 1.87 -21.51
C LEU A 154 38.63 2.11 -21.28
N ILE A 155 37.95 2.82 -22.20
CA ILE A 155 36.50 3.02 -22.16
C ILE A 155 35.76 1.68 -22.21
N ARG A 156 36.13 0.77 -23.12
CA ARG A 156 35.51 -0.57 -23.21
C ARG A 156 35.70 -1.41 -21.96
N LEU A 157 36.88 -1.32 -21.34
CA LEU A 157 37.13 -2.01 -20.07
C LEU A 157 36.26 -1.42 -18.96
N LEU A 158 36.17 -0.10 -18.85
CA LEU A 158 35.36 0.57 -17.84
C LEU A 158 33.85 0.24 -17.99
N LEU A 159 33.32 0.29 -19.21
CA LEU A 159 31.92 -0.07 -19.51
C LEU A 159 31.60 -1.57 -19.33
N LYS A 160 32.60 -2.45 -19.24
CA LYS A 160 32.37 -3.89 -18.98
C LYS A 160 32.01 -4.16 -17.51
N TYR A 161 32.42 -3.28 -16.60
CA TYR A 161 32.29 -3.45 -15.15
C TYR A 161 31.39 -2.40 -14.49
N ILE A 162 30.79 -1.52 -15.29
CA ILE A 162 29.65 -0.67 -14.92
C ILE A 162 28.40 -1.35 -15.49
#